data_AF-A0A1Z8VGY9-F1
#
_entry.id   AF-A0A1Z8VGY9-F1
#
_cell.length_a   1.000
_cell.length_b   1.000
_cell.length_c   1.000
_cell.angle_alpha   90.00
_cell.angle_beta   90.00
_cell.angle_gamma   90.00
#
_symmetry.space_group_name_H-M   'P 1'
#
loop_
_entity.id
_entity.type
_entity.pdbx_description
1 polymer ?
#
loop_
_entity_poly.entity_id
_entity_poly.type
_entity_poly.pdbx_seq_one_letter_code
_entity_poly.pdbx_strand_id
1 'polypeptide(L)' 'MYGVNLTKSYFRSQSDINVMDVCIGDVLKETAAQRTGAEALVEITRNGEEGRRWTYDKLFQESVDLAQALASRFEKGSHI' A
#
# COMPACT_ATOMS: atom_id res chain seq x y z
N MET A 1 1.67 -23.58 7.64
CA MET A 1 3.00 -23.64 8.30
C MET A 1 3.66 -24.95 7.90
N TYR A 2 4.87 -24.93 7.32
CA TYR A 2 5.51 -26.14 6.80
C TYR A 2 6.06 -27.00 7.94
N GLY A 3 5.69 -28.27 7.98
CA GLY A 3 6.25 -29.24 8.93
C GLY A 3 7.63 -29.71 8.46
N VAL A 4 8.67 -28.92 8.72
CA VAL A 4 10.04 -29.20 8.23
C VAL A 4 11.00 -29.52 9.37
N ASN A 5 11.83 -30.55 9.18
CA ASN A 5 12.95 -30.87 10.04
C ASN A 5 14.25 -30.52 9.30
N LEU A 6 14.86 -29.38 9.68
CA LEU A 6 16.01 -28.82 8.98
C LEU A 6 17.30 -29.52 9.43
N THR A 7 17.89 -30.32 8.54
CA THR A 7 19.21 -30.96 8.74
C THR A 7 20.34 -30.22 8.03
N LYS A 8 20.01 -29.20 7.23
CA LYS A 8 20.94 -28.32 6.51
C LYS A 8 20.45 -26.88 6.63
N SER A 9 21.38 -25.92 6.63
CA SER A 9 21.05 -24.48 6.71
C SER A 9 20.31 -23.95 5.48
N TYR A 10 20.42 -24.63 4.34
CA TYR A 10 19.72 -24.25 3.12
C TYR A 10 18.30 -24.83 3.10
N PHE A 11 17.31 -23.95 3.09
CA PHE A 11 15.90 -24.28 2.89
C PHE A 11 15.43 -23.67 1.57
N ARG A 12 14.95 -24.50 0.63
CA ARG A 12 14.51 -24.04 -0.70
C ARG A 12 13.24 -23.18 -0.58
N SER A 13 13.11 -22.21 -1.49
CA SER A 13 11.85 -21.48 -1.65
C SER A 13 10.72 -22.47 -1.94
N GLN A 14 9.59 -22.27 -1.26
CA GLN A 14 8.36 -23.00 -1.53
C GLN A 14 7.59 -22.22 -2.61
N SER A 15 7.11 -22.91 -3.64
CA SER A 15 6.42 -22.32 -4.79
C SER A 15 4.90 -22.44 -4.72
N ASP A 16 4.38 -22.69 -3.51
CA ASP A 16 2.96 -22.92 -3.21
C ASP A 16 2.19 -21.63 -2.90
N ILE A 17 2.90 -20.50 -2.79
CA ILE A 17 2.29 -19.17 -2.74
C ILE A 17 2.26 -18.59 -4.15
N ASN A 18 1.07 -18.20 -4.61
CA ASN A 18 0.92 -17.54 -5.88
C ASN A 18 1.54 -16.14 -5.83
N VAL A 19 2.46 -15.85 -6.74
CA VAL A 19 3.04 -14.50 -6.90
C VAL A 19 2.09 -13.70 -7.78
N MET A 20 1.57 -12.59 -7.26
CA MET A 20 0.69 -11.70 -8.01
C MET A 20 1.54 -10.78 -8.90
N ASP A 21 1.27 -10.80 -10.21
CA ASP A 21 1.85 -9.87 -11.18
C ASP A 21 1.00 -8.59 -11.25
N VAL A 22 1.07 -7.78 -10.19
CA VAL A 22 0.29 -6.53 -10.05
C VAL A 22 1.16 -5.42 -9.49
N CYS A 23 0.85 -4.17 -9.85
CA CYS A 23 1.47 -3.01 -9.22
C CYS A 23 0.87 -2.79 -7.82
N ILE A 24 1.66 -2.26 -6.89
CA ILE A 24 1.13 -1.85 -5.59
C ILE A 24 -0.01 -0.82 -5.71
N GLY A 25 0.04 0.04 -6.73
CA GLY A 25 -1.02 1.00 -7.02
C GLY A 25 -2.36 0.34 -7.35
N ASP A 26 -2.34 -0.81 -8.04
CA ASP A 26 -3.56 -1.58 -8.35
C ASP A 26 -4.16 -2.17 -7.08
N VAL A 27 -3.31 -2.75 -6.21
CA VAL A 27 -3.75 -3.29 -4.91
C VAL A 27 -4.33 -2.20 -4.01
N LEU A 28 -3.73 -1.00 -3.98
CA LEU A 28 -4.24 0.14 -3.22
C LEU A 28 -5.61 0.60 -3.74
N LYS A 29 -5.78 0.66 -5.07
CA LYS A 29 -7.06 0.99 -5.71
C LYS A 29 -8.15 -0.03 -5.36
N GLU A 30 -7.86 -1.31 -5.47
CA GLU A 30 -8.81 -2.37 -5.11
C GLU A 30 -9.18 -2.33 -3.63
N THR A 31 -8.19 -2.14 -2.75
CA THR A 31 -8.41 -2.04 -1.31
C THR A 31 -9.29 -0.84 -0.97
N ALA A 32 -9.05 0.32 -1.61
CA ALA A 32 -9.85 1.51 -1.39
C ALA A 32 -11.31 1.32 -1.83
N ALA A 33 -11.54 0.61 -2.94
CA ALA A 33 -12.88 0.26 -3.40
C ALA A 33 -13.59 -0.74 -2.47
N GLN A 34 -12.86 -1.69 -1.87
CA GLN A 34 -13.43 -2.67 -0.92
C GLN A 34 -13.72 -2.06 0.46
N ARG A 35 -13.03 -0.98 0.83
CA ARG A 35 -13.06 -0.36 2.16
C ARG A 35 -13.45 1.12 2.14
N THR A 36 -14.20 1.55 1.13
CA THR A 36 -14.50 2.96 0.81
C THR A 36 -14.78 3.84 2.03
N GLY A 37 -15.71 3.44 2.90
CA GLY A 37 -16.12 4.21 4.08
C GLY A 37 -15.32 3.93 5.35
N ALA A 38 -14.41 2.96 5.35
CA ALA A 38 -13.60 2.63 6.51
C ALA A 38 -12.49 3.67 6.70
N GLU A 39 -12.11 3.89 7.95
CA GLU A 39 -11.02 4.78 8.32
C GLU A 39 -9.67 4.24 7.84
N ALA A 40 -8.88 5.11 7.21
CA ALA A 40 -7.56 4.79 6.69
C ALA A 40 -6.44 5.63 7.32
N LEU A 41 -6.74 6.88 7.69
CA LEU A 41 -5.77 7.81 8.27
C LEU A 41 -6.41 8.56 9.44
N VAL A 42 -5.70 8.58 10.56
CA VAL A 42 -5.95 9.47 11.69
C VAL A 42 -4.64 10.19 11.99
N GLU A 43 -4.61 11.48 11.76
CA GLU A 43 -3.47 12.34 12.05
C GLU A 43 -3.57 12.86 13.48
N ILE A 44 -2.46 12.76 14.21
CA ILE A 44 -2.27 13.44 15.49
C ILE A 44 -1.19 14.49 15.28
N THR A 45 -1.53 15.75 15.53
CA THR A 45 -0.61 16.87 15.35
C THR A 45 0.51 16.83 16.39
N ARG A 46 1.57 17.62 16.16
CA ARG A 46 2.67 17.75 17.12
C ARG A 46 2.25 18.24 18.51
N ASN A 47 1.12 18.93 18.60
CA ASN A 47 0.57 19.43 19.87
C ASN A 47 -0.33 18.39 20.56
N GLY A 48 -0.48 17.19 19.97
CA GLY A 48 -1.34 16.13 20.50
C GLY A 48 -2.82 16.27 20.13
N GLU A 49 -3.16 17.23 19.25
CA GLU A 49 -4.54 17.44 18.80
C GLU A 49 -4.87 16.53 17.61
N GLU A 50 -6.14 16.14 17.47
CA GLU A 50 -6.62 15.42 16.29
C GLU A 50 -6.57 16.34 15.05
N GLY A 51 -5.89 15.86 14.01
CA GLY A 51 -5.79 16.52 12.71
C GLY A 51 -6.77 15.92 11.70
N ARG A 52 -6.26 15.62 10.49
CA ARG A 52 -7.04 14.97 9.44
C ARG A 52 -7.49 13.57 9.84
N ARG A 53 -8.72 13.25 9.48
CA ARG A 53 -9.31 11.92 9.57
C ARG A 53 -9.91 11.56 8.23
N TRP A 54 -9.32 10.59 7.55
CA TRP A 54 -9.73 10.22 6.19
C TRP A 54 -10.14 8.76 6.11
N THR A 55 -11.18 8.52 5.30
CA THR A 55 -11.54 7.18 4.86
C THR A 55 -10.60 6.70 3.75
N TYR A 56 -10.64 5.41 3.44
CA TYR A 56 -9.88 4.86 2.31
C TYR A 56 -10.22 5.54 0.99
N ASP A 57 -11.49 5.86 0.74
CA ASP A 57 -11.92 6.56 -0.47
C ASP A 57 -11.30 7.96 -0.56
N LYS A 58 -11.39 8.73 0.53
CA LYS A 58 -10.83 10.09 0.55
C LYS A 58 -9.32 10.10 0.40
N LEU A 59 -8.62 9.21 1.10
CA LEU A 59 -7.17 9.08 1.00
C LEU A 59 -6.73 8.65 -0.41
N PHE A 60 -7.46 7.72 -1.03
CA PHE A 60 -7.17 7.25 -2.38
C PHE A 60 -7.36 8.36 -3.42
N GLN A 61 -8.48 9.09 -3.37
CA GLN A 61 -8.74 10.19 -4.30
C GLN A 61 -7.66 11.28 -4.20
N GLU A 62 -7.33 11.74 -2.99
CA GLU A 62 -6.28 12.74 -2.78
C GLU A 62 -4.91 12.26 -3.28
N SER A 63 -4.61 10.96 -3.11
CA SER A 63 -3.37 10.37 -3.60
C SER A 63 -3.31 10.32 -5.13
N VAL A 64 -4.42 10.00 -5.80
CA VAL A 64 -4.51 9.98 -7.26
C VAL A 64 -4.38 11.39 -7.84
N ASP A 65 -5.02 12.39 -7.24
CA ASP A 65 -4.92 13.78 -7.67
C ASP A 65 -3.47 14.30 -7.56
N LEU A 66 -2.81 14.00 -6.45
CA LEU A 66 -1.37 14.29 -6.28
C LEU A 66 -0.51 13.53 -7.29
N ALA A 67 -0.79 12.24 -7.52
CA ALA A 67 -0.04 11.42 -8.47
C ALA A 67 -0.16 11.96 -9.90
N GLN A 68 -1.32 12.45 -10.32
CA GLN A 68 -1.49 13.09 -11.63
C GLN A 68 -0.65 14.37 -11.74
N ALA A 69 -0.65 15.20 -10.70
CA ALA A 69 0.18 16.41 -10.67
C ALA A 69 1.68 16.08 -10.75
N LEU A 70 2.13 15.04 -10.04
CA LEU A 70 3.52 14.58 -10.07
C LEU A 70 3.89 13.97 -11.42
N ALA A 71 3.04 13.11 -11.99
CA ALA A 71 3.28 12.50 -13.29
C ALA A 71 3.38 13.53 -14.44
N SER A 72 2.77 14.71 -14.28
CA SER A 72 2.92 15.80 -15.24
C SER A 72 4.31 16.48 -15.24
N ARG A 73 5.13 16.23 -14.20
CA ARG A 73 6.42 16.90 -13.96
C ARG A 73 7.60 15.96 -13.86
N PHE A 74 7.36 14.69 -13.53
CA PHE A 74 8.41 13.71 -13.26
C PHE A 74 8.22 12.48 -14.15
N GLU A 75 9.31 12.01 -14.74
CA GLU A 75 9.32 10.80 -15.55
C GLU A 75 9.40 9.53 -14.70
N LYS A 76 9.02 8.39 -15.27
CA LYS A 76 9.15 7.08 -14.61
C LYS A 76 10.62 6.84 -14.22
N GLY A 77 10.84 6.48 -12.95
CA GLY A 77 12.19 6.26 -12.40
C GLY A 77 12.77 7.49 -11.67
N SER A 78 12.05 8.62 -11.66
CA SER A 78 12.41 9.78 -10.84
C SER A 78 12.25 9.49 -9.35
N HIS A 79 12.99 10.22 -8.53
CA HIS A 79 12.86 10.23 -7.06
C HIS A 79 12.19 11.53 -6.61
N ILE A 80 11.13 11.40 -5.79
CA ILE A 80 10.28 12.50 -5.30
C ILE A 80 10.09 12.42 -3.79
#